data_AF-M0DSU4-F1
#
_entry.id   AF-M0DSU4-F1
#
_cell.length_a   1.000
_cell.length_b   1.000
_cell.length_c   1.000
_cell.angle_alpha   90.00
_cell.angle_beta   90.00
_cell.angle_gamma   90.00
#
_symmetry.space_group_name_H-M   'P 1'
#
loop_
_entity.id
_entity.type
_entity.pdbx_description
1 polymer ?
#
loop_
_entity_poly.entity_id
_entity_poly.type
_entity_poly.pdbx_seq_one_letter_code
_entity_poly.pdbx_strand_id
1 'polypeptide(L)' 'MFEAVSERPRGGRAVAEAAGVSRATAYRRLNELRDAGLVTSEHQISSDGHHRKQFAASARHLSISLDDGDIEAAVSFGL' A
#
# COMPACT_ATOMS: atom_id res chain seq x y z
N MET A 1 0.92 -0.43 -6.03
CA MET A 1 0.15 -0.30 -4.75
C MET A 1 1.07 0.13 -3.64
N PHE A 2 2.02 -0.72 -3.24
CA PHE A 2 2.99 -0.41 -2.18
C PHE A 2 3.77 0.87 -2.47
N GLU A 3 4.37 1.00 -3.65
CA GLU A 3 5.05 2.22 -4.11
C GLU A 3 4.19 3.49 -3.95
N ALA A 4 2.91 3.40 -4.30
CA ALA A 4 2.01 4.54 -4.21
C ALA A 4 1.77 5.01 -2.76
N VAL A 5 1.90 4.13 -1.77
CA VAL A 5 1.70 4.48 -0.35
C VAL A 5 3.02 4.59 0.42
N SER A 6 4.16 4.23 -0.20
CA SER A 6 5.50 4.34 0.41
C SER A 6 6.06 5.75 0.30
N GLU A 7 5.72 6.50 -0.76
CA GLU A 7 6.10 7.91 -0.88
C GLU A 7 5.37 8.81 0.11
N ARG A 8 4.07 8.57 0.31
CA ARG A 8 3.19 9.30 1.24
C ARG A 8 1.88 8.53 1.47
N PRO A 9 1.17 8.76 2.57
CA PRO A 9 -0.18 8.21 2.75
C PRO A 9 -1.12 8.63 1.61
N ARG A 10 -1.95 7.69 1.13
CA ARG A 10 -2.93 7.94 0.05
C ARG A 10 -4.25 7.23 0.31
N GLY A 11 -5.34 7.85 -0.11
CA GLY A 11 -6.64 7.18 -0.17
C GLY A 11 -6.72 6.15 -1.31
N GLY A 12 -7.57 5.12 -1.16
CA GLY A 12 -7.67 4.04 -2.14
C GLY A 12 -7.98 4.48 -3.58
N ARG A 13 -8.72 5.58 -3.77
CA ARG A 13 -8.96 6.18 -5.10
C ARG A 13 -7.66 6.71 -5.72
N ALA A 14 -6.89 7.48 -4.96
CA ALA A 14 -5.62 8.04 -5.44
C ALA A 14 -4.61 6.94 -5.75
N VAL A 15 -4.62 5.85 -4.97
CA VAL A 15 -3.79 4.67 -5.27
C VAL A 15 -4.21 3.99 -6.58
N ALA A 16 -5.52 3.85 -6.82
CA ALA A 16 -6.04 3.27 -8.07
C ALA A 16 -5.64 4.09 -9.29
N GLU A 17 -5.75 5.43 -9.19
CA GLU A 17 -5.33 6.38 -10.22
C GLU A 17 -3.82 6.29 -10.48
N ALA A 18 -2.99 6.36 -9.42
CA ALA A 18 -1.53 6.28 -9.56
C ALA A 18 -1.05 4.94 -10.14
N ALA A 19 -1.73 3.84 -9.83
CA ALA A 19 -1.37 2.51 -10.33
C ALA A 19 -2.04 2.14 -11.65
N GLY A 20 -2.91 2.99 -12.22
CA GLY A 20 -3.62 2.72 -13.47
C GLY A 20 -4.56 1.50 -13.42
N VAL A 21 -5.19 1.22 -12.28
CA VAL A 21 -6.10 0.06 -12.13
C VAL A 21 -7.47 0.45 -11.61
N SER A 22 -8.43 -0.49 -11.68
CA SER A 22 -9.75 -0.29 -11.09
C SER A 22 -9.69 -0.11 -9.56
N ARG A 23 -10.63 0.66 -9.01
CA ARG A 23 -10.76 0.86 -7.56
C ARG A 23 -10.89 -0.47 -6.80
N ALA A 24 -11.66 -1.42 -7.32
CA ALA A 24 -11.84 -2.73 -6.71
C ALA A 24 -10.50 -3.49 -6.61
N THR A 25 -9.68 -3.47 -7.67
CA THR A 25 -8.34 -4.08 -7.67
C THR A 25 -7.40 -3.40 -6.69
N ALA A 26 -7.44 -2.06 -6.61
CA ALA A 26 -6.64 -1.31 -5.66
C ALA A 26 -6.99 -1.66 -4.21
N TYR A 27 -8.27 -1.65 -3.84
CA TYR A 27 -8.69 -2.02 -2.49
C TYR A 27 -8.34 -3.47 -2.14
N ARG A 28 -8.52 -4.42 -3.07
CA ARG A 28 -8.16 -5.81 -2.84
C ARG A 28 -6.66 -5.94 -2.50
N ARG A 29 -5.79 -5.39 -3.34
CA ARG A 29 -4.33 -5.45 -3.14
C ARG A 29 -3.86 -4.66 -1.91
N LEU A 30 -4.48 -3.52 -1.61
CA LEU A 30 -4.17 -2.75 -0.39
C LEU A 30 -4.59 -3.52 0.87
N ASN A 31 -5.71 -4.25 0.83
CA ASN A 31 -6.11 -5.11 1.93
C ASN A 31 -5.15 -6.29 2.09
N GLU A 32 -4.75 -6.96 1.00
CA GLU A 32 -3.74 -8.03 1.05
C GLU A 32 -2.41 -7.54 1.66
N LEU A 33 -1.92 -6.37 1.23
CA LEU A 33 -0.71 -5.76 1.80
C LEU A 33 -0.88 -5.40 3.28
N ARG A 34 -2.07 -4.96 3.70
CA ARG A 34 -2.36 -4.67 5.11
C ARG A 34 -2.39 -5.94 5.94
N ASP A 35 -3.05 -6.97 5.44
CA ASP A 35 -3.17 -8.25 6.14
C ASP A 35 -1.79 -8.94 6.26
N ALA A 36 -0.87 -8.66 5.33
CA ALA A 36 0.55 -9.03 5.42
C ALA A 36 1.41 -8.08 6.29
N GLY A 37 0.83 -7.03 6.89
CA GLY A 37 1.54 -6.07 7.74
C GLY A 37 2.44 -5.07 6.99
N LEU A 38 2.41 -5.04 5.66
CA LEU A 38 3.25 -4.15 4.85
C LEU A 38 2.68 -2.73 4.74
N VAL A 39 1.39 -2.56 4.98
CA VAL A 39 0.65 -1.30 4.86
C VAL A 39 -0.28 -1.15 6.06
N THR A 40 -0.37 0.04 6.65
CA THR A 40 -1.43 0.38 7.61
C THR A 40 -2.58 1.11 6.91
N SER A 41 -3.73 1.18 7.59
CA SER A 41 -4.81 2.04 7.15
C SER A 41 -5.46 2.77 8.30
N GLU A 42 -5.70 4.06 8.13
CA GLU A 42 -6.38 4.92 9.11
C GLU A 42 -7.60 5.58 8.48
N HIS A 43 -8.63 5.80 9.28
CA HIS A 43 -9.78 6.60 8.88
C HIS A 43 -9.49 8.06 9.18
N GLN A 44 -9.25 8.86 8.12
CA GLN A 44 -9.12 10.29 8.30
C GLN A 44 -10.51 10.90 8.39
N ILE A 45 -10.80 11.57 9.50
CA ILE A 45 -12.02 12.37 9.67
C ILE A 45 -11.79 13.67 8.91
N SER A 46 -12.52 13.82 7.81
CA SER A 46 -12.58 15.07 7.08
C SER A 46 -13.64 15.97 7.72
N SER A 47 -13.40 17.28 7.74
CA SER A 47 -14.32 18.28 8.29
C SER A 47 -15.67 18.35 7.55
N ASP A 48 -15.78 17.71 6.38
CA ASP A 48 -17.00 17.54 5.59
C ASP A 48 -17.82 16.27 5.95
N GLY A 49 -17.39 15.49 6.95
CA GLY A 49 -18.08 14.28 7.40
C GLY A 49 -17.82 13.02 6.55
N HIS A 50 -17.07 13.13 5.45
CA HIS A 50 -16.69 11.96 4.66
C HIS A 50 -15.41 11.34 5.22
N HIS A 51 -15.55 10.26 5.99
CA HIS A 51 -14.40 9.45 6.42
C HIS A 51 -13.70 8.85 5.20
N ARG A 52 -12.46 9.28 4.95
CA ARG A 52 -11.64 8.71 3.88
C ARG A 52 -10.59 7.81 4.49
N LYS A 53 -10.62 6.53 4.09
CA LYS A 53 -9.59 5.57 4.46
C LYS A 53 -8.30 5.91 3.73
N GLN A 54 -7.25 6.21 4.47
CA GLN A 54 -5.90 6.40 3.96
C GLN A 54 -5.07 5.16 4.25
N PHE A 55 -4.14 4.87 3.35
CA PHE A 55 -3.19 3.77 3.44
C PHE A 55 -1.78 4.33 3.44
N ALA A 56 -0.92 3.80 4.30
CA ALA A 56 0.48 4.19 4.42
C ALA A 56 1.37 2.94 4.49
N ALA A 57 2.56 2.98 3.87
CA ALA A 57 3.49 1.87 4.00
C ALA A 57 4.01 1.75 5.44
N SER A 58 3.99 0.53 5.97
CA SER A 58 4.64 0.17 7.24
C SER A 58 6.07 -0.29 7.00
N ALA A 59 6.29 -1.04 5.92
CA ALA A 59 7.62 -1.39 5.45
C ALA A 59 8.32 -0.18 4.82
N ARG A 60 9.62 -0.08 5.04
CA ARG A 60 10.48 0.97 4.48
C ARG A 60 11.14 0.54 3.18
N HIS A 61 11.52 -0.73 3.10
CA HIS A 61 12.18 -1.28 1.92
C HIS A 61 11.60 -2.66 1.60
N LEU A 62 11.38 -2.88 0.31
CA LEU A 62 11.02 -4.17 -0.28
C LEU A 62 12.02 -4.42 -1.41
N SER A 63 12.82 -5.47 -1.27
CA SER A 63 13.74 -5.94 -2.31
C SER A 63 13.24 -7.29 -2.81
N ILE A 64 13.23 -7.46 -4.14
CA ILE A 64 12.87 -8.71 -4.81
C ILE A 64 13.97 -8.99 -5.84
N SER A 65 14.64 -10.13 -5.70
CA SER A 65 15.57 -10.67 -6.68
C SER A 65 14.95 -11.88 -7.38
N LEU A 66 15.19 -11.96 -8.68
CA LEU A 66 14.81 -13.08 -9.53
C LEU A 66 16.09 -13.61 -10.16
N ASP A 67 16.48 -14.83 -9.83
CA ASP A 67 17.69 -15.47 -10.36
C ASP A 67 17.45 -16.97 -10.59
N ASP A 68 17.81 -17.46 -11.78
CA ASP A 68 17.62 -18.85 -12.23
C ASP A 68 16.28 -19.54 -11.84
N GLY A 69 15.18 -18.78 -11.85
CA GLY A 69 13.85 -19.31 -11.49
C GLY A 69 13.53 -19.28 -9.99
N ASP A 70 14.49 -18.90 -9.15
CA ASP A 70 14.29 -18.61 -7.74
C ASP A 70 13.83 -17.16 -7.52
N ILE A 71 13.08 -16.99 -6.43
CA ILE A 71 12.60 -15.69 -5.96
C ILE A 71 13.08 -15.50 -4.53
N GLU A 72 13.87 -14.48 -4.29
CA GLU A 72 14.23 -14.04 -2.95
C GLU A 72 13.60 -12.68 -2.69
N ALA A 73 12.99 -12.53 -1.50
CA ALA A 73 12.32 -11.32 -1.09
C ALA A 73 12.79 -10.92 0.31
N ALA A 74 13.21 -9.67 0.45
CA ALA A 74 13.59 -9.08 1.73
C ALA A 74 12.72 -7.86 2.02
N VAL A 75 12.20 -7.80 3.25
CA VAL A 75 11.40 -6.68 3.74
C VAL A 75 12.10 -6.10 4.97
N SER A 76 12.26 -4.78 5.00
CA SER A 76 12.67 -4.08 6.22
C SER A 76 11.63 -3.07 6.67
N PHE A 77 11.49 -2.98 7.98
CA PHE A 77 10.64 -2.01 8.67
C PHE A 77 11.56 -0.97 9.33
N GLY A 78 11.06 0.24 9.55
CA GLY A 78 11.80 1.21 10.37
C GLY A 78 11.90 0.70 11.81
N LEU A 79 13.06 0.89 12.46
CA LEU A 79 13.18 0.75 13.91
C LEU A 79 12.26 1.73 14.63
#